data_AF-A0A6A6E7D9-F1
#
_entry.id   AF-A0A6A6E7D9-F1
#
_cell.length_a   1.000
_cell.length_b   1.000
_cell.length_c   1.000
_cell.angle_alpha   90.00
_cell.angle_beta   90.00
_cell.angle_gamma   90.00
#
_symmetry.space_group_name_H-M   'P 1'
#
loop_
_entity.id
_entity.type
_entity.pdbx_description
1 polymer ?
#
loop_
_entity_poly.entity_id
_entity_poly.type
_entity_poly.pdbx_seq_one_letter_code
_entity_poly.pdbx_strand_id
1 'polypeptide(L)'
;MLYFQLSHILLTFTSTAFASPYTNPVTQPASIKFEANYQLLPACINQCLWDIGDDDSGPLGGNLGVHIGCVPPWLNGCYCRPQSAYVAHAFISSCASYLCGTVAANDVASGTSVYASYCSRVMGAAYTPDTVTRDTGVYFAFSFPS
;
A
#
# COMPACT_ATOMS: atom_id res chain seq x y z
N MET A 1 25.56 23.98 63.40
CA MET A 1 26.07 23.26 62.21
C MET A 1 25.54 21.83 62.25
N LEU A 2 24.50 21.53 61.49
CA LEU A 2 24.05 20.16 61.18
C LEU A 2 24.13 20.00 59.66
N TYR A 3 24.91 19.05 59.17
CA TYR A 3 25.03 18.72 57.74
C TYR A 3 24.07 17.59 57.39
N PHE A 4 23.09 17.88 56.53
CA PHE A 4 22.20 16.89 55.89
C PHE A 4 22.93 16.30 54.68
N GLN A 5 23.27 15.01 54.72
CA GLN A 5 23.83 14.28 53.57
C GLN A 5 22.68 13.86 52.63
N LEU A 6 22.59 14.49 51.46
CA LEU A 6 21.67 14.13 50.38
C LEU A 6 22.27 13.02 49.49
N SER A 7 21.86 11.78 49.69
CA SER A 7 22.15 10.68 48.76
C SER A 7 21.37 10.86 47.45
N HIS A 8 22.09 11.10 46.35
CA HIS A 8 21.53 11.13 45.00
C HIS A 8 21.63 9.72 44.39
N ILE A 9 20.50 9.01 44.30
CA ILE A 9 20.39 7.73 43.58
C ILE A 9 20.25 8.04 42.09
N LEU A 10 21.32 7.81 41.32
CA LEU A 10 21.29 7.88 39.86
C LEU A 10 20.64 6.60 39.31
N LEU A 11 19.38 6.68 38.88
CA LEU A 11 18.70 5.62 38.12
C LEU A 11 19.16 5.68 36.66
N THR A 12 20.11 4.83 36.29
CA THR A 12 20.50 4.64 34.88
C THR A 12 19.43 3.82 34.17
N PHE A 13 18.61 4.46 33.36
CA PHE A 13 17.74 3.78 32.40
C PHE A 13 18.62 3.19 31.28
N THR A 14 18.95 1.90 31.39
CA THR A 14 19.54 1.16 30.27
C THR A 14 18.44 0.88 29.26
N SER A 15 18.37 1.68 28.21
CA SER A 15 17.52 1.43 27.05
C SER A 15 18.00 0.16 26.35
N THR A 16 17.35 -0.98 26.61
CA THR A 16 17.52 -2.17 25.78
C THR A 16 16.89 -1.89 24.42
N ALA A 17 17.72 -1.62 23.43
CA ALA A 17 17.28 -1.58 22.05
C ALA A 17 16.86 -3.01 21.65
N PHE A 18 15.55 -3.23 21.52
CA PHE A 18 15.04 -4.44 20.86
C PHE A 18 15.36 -4.30 19.37
N ALA A 19 16.34 -5.06 18.89
CA ALA A 19 16.53 -5.24 17.46
C ALA A 19 15.32 -6.04 16.94
N SER A 20 14.39 -5.37 16.26
CA SER A 20 13.33 -6.07 15.52
C SER A 20 13.96 -7.06 14.55
N PRO A 21 13.44 -8.30 14.42
CA PRO A 21 13.86 -9.20 13.37
C PRO A 21 13.64 -8.48 12.04
N TYR A 22 14.72 -8.26 11.29
CA TYR A 22 14.69 -7.72 9.95
C TYR A 22 13.85 -8.67 9.08
N THR A 23 12.57 -8.39 8.97
CA THR A 23 11.63 -9.14 8.15
C THR A 23 11.66 -8.50 6.77
N ASN A 24 12.18 -9.23 5.78
CA ASN A 24 12.26 -8.72 4.41
C ASN A 24 10.85 -8.32 3.92
N PRO A 25 10.61 -7.03 3.59
CA PRO A 25 9.28 -6.54 3.27
C PRO A 25 8.69 -7.20 2.01
N VAL A 26 9.54 -7.70 1.10
CA VAL A 26 9.14 -8.42 -0.13
C VAL A 26 8.39 -9.71 0.18
N THR A 27 8.79 -10.41 1.25
CA THR A 27 8.20 -11.69 1.67
C THR A 27 7.13 -11.54 2.74
N GLN A 28 6.73 -10.31 3.07
CA GLN A 28 5.60 -10.07 3.97
C GLN A 28 4.29 -10.09 3.17
N PRO A 29 3.17 -10.54 3.78
CA PRO A 29 1.84 -10.39 3.20
C PRO A 29 1.55 -8.91 2.93
N ALA A 30 0.89 -8.63 1.81
CA ALA A 30 0.45 -7.29 1.52
C ALA A 30 -0.58 -6.80 2.54
N SER A 31 -0.45 -5.53 2.91
CA SER A 31 -1.14 -4.88 4.02
C SER A 31 -1.78 -3.56 3.60
N ILE A 32 -1.96 -3.33 2.30
CA ILE A 32 -2.50 -2.08 1.74
C ILE A 32 -3.84 -1.66 2.36
N LYS A 33 -4.69 -2.62 2.73
CA LYS A 33 -5.98 -2.37 3.40
C LYS A 33 -5.86 -1.64 4.74
N PHE A 34 -4.68 -1.64 5.35
CA PHE A 34 -4.41 -0.97 6.61
C PHE A 34 -3.79 0.43 6.41
N GLU A 35 -3.52 0.86 5.18
CA GLU A 35 -3.03 2.21 4.92
C GLU A 35 -4.12 3.24 5.20
N ALA A 36 -3.74 4.37 5.82
CA ALA A 36 -4.68 5.46 6.09
C ALA A 36 -5.36 5.97 4.80
N ASN A 37 -4.59 6.12 3.72
CA ASN A 37 -5.12 6.61 2.44
C ASN A 37 -6.06 5.60 1.77
N TYR A 38 -5.92 4.30 2.03
CA TYR A 38 -6.86 3.28 1.58
C TYR A 38 -8.23 3.50 2.24
N GLN A 39 -8.25 3.75 3.55
CA GLN A 39 -9.50 3.97 4.30
C GLN A 39 -10.28 5.21 3.85
N LEU A 40 -9.63 6.16 3.17
CA LEU A 40 -10.25 7.37 2.61
C LEU A 40 -10.85 7.15 1.22
N LEU A 41 -10.54 6.05 0.54
CA LEU A 41 -11.11 5.75 -0.77
C LEU A 41 -12.59 5.34 -0.65
N PRO A 42 -13.39 5.55 -1.71
CA PRO A 42 -14.72 4.97 -1.78
C PRO A 42 -14.69 3.45 -1.58
N ALA A 43 -15.68 2.90 -0.88
CA ALA A 43 -15.74 1.46 -0.58
C ALA A 43 -15.63 0.57 -1.83
N CYS A 44 -16.21 1.01 -2.96
CA CYS A 44 -16.11 0.29 -4.23
C CYS A 44 -14.67 0.26 -4.81
N ILE A 45 -13.87 1.32 -4.61
CA ILE A 45 -12.46 1.35 -5.03
C ILE A 45 -11.59 0.52 -4.09
N ASN A 46 -11.90 0.55 -2.79
CA ASN A 46 -11.28 -0.33 -1.81
C ASN A 46 -11.47 -1.78 -2.18
N GLN A 47 -12.70 -2.17 -2.54
CA GLN A 47 -12.95 -3.48 -3.11
C GLN A 47 -12.06 -3.70 -4.33
N CYS A 48 -11.92 -2.81 -5.31
CA CYS A 48 -11.00 -3.04 -6.42
C CYS A 48 -9.52 -3.27 -6.01
N LEU A 49 -9.02 -2.61 -4.97
CA LEU A 49 -7.63 -2.78 -4.54
C LEU A 49 -7.43 -4.07 -3.74
N TRP A 50 -8.37 -4.38 -2.85
CA TRP A 50 -8.24 -5.43 -1.85
C TRP A 50 -9.59 -5.99 -1.38
N ASP A 51 -10.04 -7.06 -2.04
CA ASP A 51 -11.13 -7.96 -1.64
C ASP A 51 -10.55 -9.36 -1.38
N ILE A 52 -9.67 -9.44 -0.38
CA ILE A 52 -9.12 -10.72 0.10
C ILE A 52 -9.76 -11.02 1.44
N GLY A 53 -10.74 -11.92 1.43
CA GLY A 53 -11.32 -12.53 2.63
C GLY A 53 -12.83 -12.70 2.58
N ASP A 54 -13.53 -11.88 1.80
CA ASP A 54 -14.98 -11.75 1.93
C ASP A 54 -15.73 -12.24 0.67
N ASP A 55 -15.09 -12.30 -0.51
CA ASP A 55 -15.63 -12.85 -1.79
C ASP A 55 -17.03 -12.27 -2.16
N ASP A 56 -17.37 -11.12 -1.60
CA ASP A 56 -18.71 -10.53 -1.66
C ASP A 56 -19.03 -9.92 -3.03
N SER A 57 -18.03 -9.80 -3.92
CA SER A 57 -18.14 -9.03 -5.17
C SER A 57 -18.01 -9.82 -6.47
N GLY A 58 -18.54 -11.04 -6.53
CA GLY A 58 -18.89 -11.72 -7.79
C GLY A 58 -17.72 -11.92 -8.79
N PRO A 59 -17.97 -12.13 -10.10
CA PRO A 59 -16.95 -12.56 -11.05
C PRO A 59 -15.91 -11.50 -11.46
N LEU A 60 -16.07 -10.23 -11.05
CA LEU A 60 -15.19 -9.12 -11.46
C LEU A 60 -14.68 -8.25 -10.30
N GLY A 61 -15.21 -8.39 -9.08
CA GLY A 61 -14.80 -7.60 -7.91
C GLY A 61 -14.08 -8.49 -6.90
N GLY A 62 -13.03 -8.08 -6.22
CA GLY A 62 -12.27 -6.85 -6.30
C GLY A 62 -10.85 -7.20 -5.85
N ASN A 63 -10.08 -7.88 -6.69
CA ASN A 63 -8.81 -8.38 -6.20
C ASN A 63 -7.74 -8.12 -7.21
N LEU A 64 -7.19 -6.91 -7.13
CA LEU A 64 -6.03 -6.52 -7.92
C LEU A 64 -4.93 -7.58 -7.80
N GLY A 65 -4.71 -8.15 -6.62
CA GLY A 65 -3.74 -9.21 -6.38
C GLY A 65 -3.99 -10.44 -7.27
N VAL A 66 -5.23 -10.93 -7.32
CA VAL A 66 -5.62 -12.05 -8.19
C VAL A 66 -5.55 -11.66 -9.67
N HIS A 67 -5.98 -10.45 -10.03
CA HIS A 67 -5.93 -9.96 -11.41
C HIS A 67 -4.49 -9.91 -11.95
N ILE A 68 -3.53 -9.53 -11.11
CA ILE A 68 -2.11 -9.56 -11.47
C ILE A 68 -1.49 -10.95 -11.29
N GLY A 69 -2.25 -11.99 -10.96
CA GLY A 69 -1.79 -13.37 -10.86
C GLY A 69 -1.03 -13.69 -9.57
N CYS A 70 -1.19 -12.87 -8.54
CA CYS A 70 -0.71 -13.21 -7.20
C CYS A 70 -1.64 -14.21 -6.53
N VAL A 71 -1.03 -15.17 -5.86
CA VAL A 71 -1.71 -16.22 -5.09
C VAL A 71 -1.50 -15.97 -3.59
N PRO A 72 -2.33 -16.57 -2.71
CA PRO A 72 -2.07 -16.54 -1.27
C PRO A 72 -0.63 -16.99 -0.98
N PRO A 73 0.10 -16.32 -0.06
CA PRO A 73 -0.36 -15.34 0.92
C PRO A 73 -0.29 -13.86 0.46
N TRP A 74 -0.34 -13.59 -0.86
CA TRP A 74 -0.35 -12.24 -1.45
C TRP A 74 0.83 -11.39 -1.01
N LEU A 75 2.03 -11.92 -1.23
CA LEU A 75 3.28 -11.26 -0.84
C LEU A 75 3.48 -9.92 -1.55
N ASN A 76 4.05 -8.94 -0.84
CA ASN A 76 4.41 -7.64 -1.39
C ASN A 76 5.24 -7.75 -2.67
N GLY A 77 6.19 -8.69 -2.74
CA GLY A 77 6.99 -8.89 -3.94
C GLY A 77 6.17 -9.20 -5.20
N CYS A 78 5.07 -9.94 -5.06
CA CYS A 78 4.16 -10.18 -6.17
C CYS A 78 3.21 -8.99 -6.35
N TYR A 79 2.62 -8.53 -5.26
CA TYR A 79 1.60 -7.49 -5.27
C TYR A 79 2.12 -6.16 -5.79
N CYS A 80 3.42 -5.87 -5.63
CA CYS A 80 4.08 -4.61 -5.96
C CYS A 80 5.20 -4.76 -7.01
N ARG A 81 5.00 -5.58 -8.04
CA ARG A 81 5.99 -5.70 -9.14
C ARG A 81 6.03 -4.42 -10.01
N PRO A 82 7.18 -4.03 -10.60
CA PRO A 82 7.34 -2.77 -11.36
C PRO A 82 6.20 -2.39 -12.33
N GLN A 83 5.80 -3.32 -13.21
CA GLN A 83 4.78 -3.09 -14.23
C GLN A 83 3.33 -3.00 -13.71
N SER A 84 3.13 -3.15 -12.40
CA SER A 84 1.80 -3.32 -11.84
C SER A 84 1.01 -2.03 -11.66
N ALA A 85 1.62 -0.84 -11.64
CA ALA A 85 0.88 0.41 -11.46
C ALA A 85 -0.07 0.70 -12.63
N TYR A 86 0.44 0.54 -13.86
CA TYR A 86 -0.37 0.66 -15.08
C TYR A 86 -1.48 -0.40 -15.13
N VAL A 87 -1.13 -1.65 -14.83
CA VAL A 87 -2.10 -2.76 -14.78
C VAL A 87 -3.15 -2.52 -13.70
N ALA A 88 -2.74 -2.00 -12.55
CA ALA A 88 -3.63 -1.62 -11.46
C ALA A 88 -4.58 -0.51 -11.89
N HIS A 89 -4.10 0.53 -12.57
CA HIS A 89 -4.96 1.58 -13.08
C HIS A 89 -6.05 1.04 -14.03
N ALA A 90 -5.65 0.22 -15.00
CA ALA A 90 -6.58 -0.40 -15.94
C ALA A 90 -7.61 -1.28 -15.24
N PHE A 91 -7.16 -2.09 -14.27
CA PHE A 91 -8.03 -2.92 -13.46
C PHE A 91 -8.99 -2.11 -12.60
N ILE A 92 -8.49 -1.14 -11.83
CA ILE A 92 -9.30 -0.27 -10.95
C ILE A 92 -10.35 0.47 -11.78
N SER A 93 -10.00 0.98 -12.97
CA SER A 93 -10.96 1.63 -13.86
C SER A 93 -12.08 0.69 -14.28
N SER A 94 -11.75 -0.55 -14.67
CA SER A 94 -12.73 -1.55 -15.09
C SER A 94 -13.60 -2.03 -13.91
N CYS A 95 -12.97 -2.35 -12.79
CA CYS A 95 -13.64 -2.75 -11.57
C CYS A 95 -14.56 -1.65 -11.02
N ALA A 96 -14.12 -0.39 -11.01
CA ALA A 96 -14.94 0.74 -10.58
C ALA A 96 -16.17 0.93 -11.47
N SER A 97 -16.04 0.70 -12.79
CA SER A 97 -17.18 0.78 -13.71
C SER A 97 -18.27 -0.23 -13.41
N TYR A 98 -17.92 -1.34 -12.76
CA TYR A 98 -18.84 -2.37 -12.33
C TYR A 98 -19.38 -2.12 -10.91
N LEU A 99 -18.51 -1.76 -9.96
CA LEU A 99 -18.85 -1.69 -8.52
C LEU A 99 -19.34 -0.32 -8.05
N CYS A 100 -18.87 0.78 -8.65
CA CYS A 100 -19.15 2.13 -8.13
C CYS A 100 -20.45 2.75 -8.67
N GLY A 101 -21.06 2.15 -9.70
CA GLY A 101 -22.25 2.67 -10.39
C GLY A 101 -21.97 3.94 -11.20
N THR A 102 -21.50 5.01 -10.56
CA THR A 102 -20.94 6.21 -11.19
C THR A 102 -19.46 6.31 -10.83
N VAL A 103 -18.58 6.25 -11.84
CA VAL A 103 -17.13 6.33 -11.63
C VAL A 103 -16.68 7.77 -11.76
N ALA A 104 -16.17 8.34 -10.67
CA ALA A 104 -15.47 9.60 -10.73
C ALA A 104 -13.99 9.34 -11.08
N ALA A 105 -13.46 10.02 -12.09
CA ALA A 105 -12.07 9.78 -12.56
C ALA A 105 -11.03 10.04 -11.46
N ASN A 106 -11.32 10.96 -10.54
CA ASN A 106 -10.50 11.23 -9.35
C ASN A 106 -10.43 10.04 -8.39
N ASP A 107 -11.47 9.19 -8.31
CA ASP A 107 -11.49 8.04 -7.43
C ASP A 107 -10.59 6.92 -7.95
N VAL A 108 -10.62 6.69 -9.28
CA VAL A 108 -9.70 5.77 -9.97
C VAL A 108 -8.25 6.25 -9.82
N ALA A 109 -8.00 7.54 -10.05
CA ALA A 109 -6.67 8.13 -9.87
C ALA A 109 -6.19 8.02 -8.41
N SER A 110 -7.06 8.27 -7.44
CA SER A 110 -6.75 8.14 -6.00
C SER A 110 -6.44 6.70 -5.64
N GLY A 111 -7.23 5.72 -6.10
CA GLY A 111 -6.94 4.30 -5.88
C GLY A 111 -5.60 3.86 -6.49
N THR A 112 -5.31 4.33 -7.70
CA THR A 112 -4.01 4.09 -8.36
C THR A 112 -2.85 4.69 -7.56
N SER A 113 -3.04 5.90 -7.03
CA SER A 113 -2.03 6.58 -6.20
C SER A 113 -1.79 5.86 -4.87
N VAL A 114 -2.84 5.41 -4.19
CA VAL A 114 -2.73 4.62 -2.95
C VAL A 114 -1.93 3.35 -3.20
N TYR A 115 -2.23 2.65 -4.28
CA TYR A 115 -1.49 1.46 -4.70
C TYR A 115 0.00 1.75 -4.95
N ALA A 116 0.31 2.75 -5.77
CA ALA A 116 1.69 3.10 -6.10
C ALA A 116 2.47 3.58 -4.86
N SER A 117 1.83 4.38 -3.99
CA SER A 117 2.42 4.86 -2.74
C SER A 117 2.71 3.71 -1.78
N TYR A 118 1.77 2.78 -1.62
CA TYR A 118 1.96 1.58 -0.81
C TYR A 118 3.17 0.78 -1.30
N CYS A 119 3.21 0.50 -2.61
CA CYS A 119 4.29 -0.29 -3.21
C CYS A 119 5.65 0.41 -3.13
N SER A 120 5.70 1.72 -3.32
CA SER A 120 6.93 2.50 -3.15
C SER A 120 7.45 2.44 -1.71
N ARG A 121 6.55 2.48 -0.72
CA ARG A 121 6.93 2.41 0.70
C ARG A 121 7.46 1.03 1.10
N VAL A 122 6.82 -0.05 0.66
CA VAL A 122 7.21 -1.41 1.09
C VAL A 122 8.38 -2.00 0.28
N MET A 123 8.50 -1.65 -1.01
CA MET A 123 9.57 -2.16 -1.87
C MET A 123 10.75 -1.20 -1.97
N GLY A 124 10.57 0.08 -1.62
CA GLY A 124 11.58 1.11 -1.78
C GLY A 124 12.06 1.21 -3.23
N ALA A 125 13.39 1.25 -3.41
CA ALA A 125 14.02 1.33 -4.72
C ALA A 125 13.74 0.13 -5.65
N ALA A 126 13.23 -1.00 -5.13
CA ALA A 126 12.87 -2.15 -5.95
C ALA A 126 11.54 -1.97 -6.70
N TYR A 127 10.75 -0.95 -6.35
CA TYR A 127 9.53 -0.62 -7.07
C TYR A 127 9.76 0.56 -8.01
N THR A 128 9.75 0.25 -9.30
CA THR A 128 9.79 1.23 -10.39
C THR A 128 8.47 1.13 -11.14
N PRO A 129 7.44 1.89 -10.74
CA PRO A 129 6.14 1.82 -11.41
C PRO A 129 6.33 2.18 -12.88
N ASP A 130 5.83 1.33 -13.79
CA ASP A 130 5.70 1.75 -15.19
C ASP A 130 4.85 3.01 -15.22
N THR A 131 5.44 4.10 -15.71
CA THR A 131 4.72 5.36 -15.88
C THR A 131 3.57 5.12 -16.86
N VAL A 132 2.36 5.55 -16.51
CA VAL A 132 1.13 5.41 -17.33
C VAL A 132 1.23 6.16 -18.69
N THR A 133 2.37 6.77 -18.99
CA THR A 133 2.65 7.57 -20.19
C THR A 133 2.94 6.80 -21.48
N ARG A 134 2.92 5.46 -21.50
CA ARG A 134 3.30 4.75 -22.75
C ARG A 134 2.21 4.72 -23.83
N ASP A 135 0.96 5.12 -23.55
CA ASP A 135 -0.09 5.06 -24.59
C ASP A 135 -1.12 6.20 -24.64
N THR A 136 -1.18 7.09 -23.65
CA THR A 136 -2.06 8.28 -23.76
C THR A 136 -1.38 9.46 -23.08
N GLY A 137 -1.33 10.60 -23.77
CA GLY A 137 -0.65 11.83 -23.33
C GLY A 137 -1.29 12.51 -22.12
N VAL A 138 -1.47 11.78 -21.02
CA VAL A 138 -1.86 12.30 -19.71
C VAL A 138 -0.67 12.11 -18.78
N TYR A 139 -0.02 13.23 -18.46
CA TYR A 139 1.09 13.31 -17.53
C TYR A 139 0.69 12.78 -16.16
N PHE A 140 1.21 11.62 -15.77
CA PHE A 140 1.47 11.28 -14.37
C PHE A 140 2.91 10.83 -14.26
N ALA A 141 3.83 11.80 -14.29
CA ALA A 141 5.12 11.60 -13.65
C ALA A 141 4.82 11.42 -12.16
N PHE A 142 4.94 10.18 -11.65
CA PHE A 142 4.99 9.93 -10.22
C PHE A 142 6.30 10.53 -9.68
N SER A 143 6.39 11.86 -9.63
CA SER A 143 7.47 12.56 -8.96
C SER A 143 7.24 12.41 -7.47
N PHE A 144 7.80 11.34 -6.90
CA PHE A 144 7.95 11.19 -5.46
C PHE A 144 8.96 12.26 -4.98
N PRO A 145 8.60 13.19 -4.08
CA PRO A 145 9.61 13.98 -3.39
C PRO A 145 10.46 13.03 -2.53
N SER A 146 11.78 13.22 -2.63
CA SER A 146 12.81 12.54 -1.85
C SER A 146 12.73 12.88 -0.37
#